data_AF-A0A2E5ANK5-F1
#
_entry.id   AF-A0A2E5ANK5-F1
#
_cell.length_a   1.000
_cell.length_b   1.000
_cell.length_c   1.000
_cell.angle_alpha   90.00
_cell.angle_beta   90.00
_cell.angle_gamma   90.00
#
_symmetry.space_group_name_H-M   'P 1'
#
loop_
_entity.id
_entity.type
_entity.pdbx_description
1 polymer ?
#
loop_
_entity_poly.entity_id
_entity_poly.type
_entity_poly.pdbx_seq_one_letter_code
_entity_poly.pdbx_strand_id
1 'polypeptide(L)'
;MLRDYKTGVKQDVRIFSGKEIEHTPAFGLQTLFLARNDLTFDQIIELAKKVNAKAIYFGANRTFMHNIANTQQLLKKLMDKGYWCTIDYQYSVHAEVKERFKDIWNEEKFIPFCSIIFENSEDDKRLCFKIDDVDFNHSNKGVWVMSMQDFKNQAGHTKWEEYKQDEPIEEKI
;
A
#
# COMPACT_ATOMS: atom_id res chain seq x y z
N MET A 1 2.88 11.12 11.77
CA MET A 1 1.89 10.19 12.39
C MET A 1 2.54 9.52 13.58
N LEU A 2 1.87 9.43 14.74
CA LEU A 2 2.35 8.68 15.90
C LEU A 2 2.14 7.18 15.67
N ARG A 3 3.17 6.35 15.89
CA ARG A 3 3.10 4.89 15.68
C ARG A 3 3.94 4.14 16.71
N ASP A 4 3.45 2.97 17.10
CA ASP A 4 4.16 2.01 17.95
C ASP A 4 5.20 1.25 17.12
N TYR A 5 6.44 1.23 17.59
CA TYR A 5 7.53 0.43 17.04
C TYR A 5 8.13 -0.46 18.14
N LYS A 6 8.96 -1.45 17.76
CA LYS A 6 9.73 -2.24 18.75
C LYS A 6 10.59 -1.39 19.69
N THR A 7 11.00 -0.20 19.23
CA THR A 7 11.83 0.74 20.00
C THR A 7 11.03 1.77 20.78
N GLY A 8 9.70 1.60 20.89
CA GLY A 8 8.77 2.52 21.54
C GLY A 8 7.93 3.33 20.55
N VAL A 9 7.17 4.28 21.08
CA VAL A 9 6.35 5.20 20.27
C VAL A 9 7.25 6.24 19.63
N LYS A 10 7.17 6.37 18.30
CA LYS A 10 7.90 7.41 17.57
C LYS A 10 6.97 8.20 16.66
N GLN A 11 7.35 9.45 16.43
CA GLN A 11 6.74 10.32 15.45
C GLN A 11 7.67 10.45 14.24
N ASP A 12 7.09 10.55 13.05
CA ASP A 12 7.78 10.95 11.81
C ASP A 12 8.93 10.04 11.34
N VAL A 13 8.87 8.75 11.68
CA VAL A 13 9.72 7.72 11.07
C VAL A 13 9.37 7.60 9.59
N ARG A 14 10.36 7.84 8.73
CA ARG A 14 10.18 7.86 7.27
C ARG A 14 10.54 6.54 6.57
N ILE A 15 11.32 5.69 7.24
CA ILE A 15 11.76 4.39 6.73
C ILE A 15 11.77 3.40 7.89
N PHE A 16 11.13 2.26 7.70
CA PHE A 16 11.10 1.18 8.68
C PHE A 16 10.91 -0.16 7.98
N SER A 17 11.06 -1.26 8.70
CA SER A 17 10.86 -2.60 8.16
C SER A 17 10.15 -3.51 9.15
N GLY A 18 9.51 -4.54 8.64
CA GLY A 18 8.75 -5.50 9.44
C GLY A 18 8.10 -6.54 8.56
N LYS A 19 7.28 -7.41 9.14
CA LYS A 19 6.42 -8.28 8.32
C LYS A 19 5.19 -7.50 7.90
N GLU A 20 4.82 -7.60 6.63
CA GLU A 20 3.53 -7.04 6.18
C GLU A 20 2.38 -7.82 6.81
N ILE A 21 1.49 -7.10 7.48
CA ILE A 21 0.33 -7.65 8.19
C ILE A 21 -1.00 -7.28 7.53
N GLU A 22 -0.97 -6.41 6.53
CA GLU A 22 -2.12 -6.10 5.69
C GLU A 22 -2.29 -7.23 4.66
N HIS A 23 -3.53 -7.68 4.47
CA HIS A 23 -3.85 -8.89 3.71
C HIS A 23 -3.79 -8.65 2.18
N THR A 24 -2.66 -8.13 1.70
CA THR A 24 -2.32 -8.03 0.28
C THR A 24 -1.61 -9.31 -0.19
N PRO A 25 -1.30 -9.46 -1.50
CA PRO A 25 -0.44 -10.55 -1.97
C PRO A 25 0.95 -10.64 -1.30
N ALA A 26 1.43 -9.56 -0.68
CA ALA A 26 2.70 -9.51 0.06
C ALA A 26 2.57 -9.84 1.56
N PHE A 27 1.38 -10.26 2.04
CA PHE A 27 1.15 -10.61 3.43
C PHE A 27 2.18 -11.60 3.99
N GLY A 28 2.72 -11.30 5.16
CA GLY A 28 3.72 -12.10 5.88
C GLY A 28 5.14 -11.98 5.36
N LEU A 29 5.37 -11.29 4.23
CA LEU A 29 6.71 -11.05 3.71
C LEU A 29 7.46 -10.03 4.57
N GLN A 30 8.79 -10.18 4.65
CA GLN A 30 9.65 -9.14 5.20
C GLN A 30 9.62 -7.95 4.24
N THR A 31 9.18 -6.79 4.71
CA THR A 31 8.87 -5.62 3.90
C THR A 31 9.69 -4.42 4.35
N LEU A 32 10.19 -3.66 3.37
CA LEU A 32 10.72 -2.31 3.57
C LEU A 32 9.59 -1.31 3.35
N PHE A 33 9.22 -0.56 4.39
CA PHE A 33 8.16 0.44 4.33
C PHE A 33 8.73 1.85 4.14
N LEU A 34 8.22 2.53 3.12
CA LEU A 34 8.67 3.87 2.73
C LEU A 34 7.54 4.88 2.97
N ALA A 35 7.72 5.71 4.01
CA ALA A 35 6.88 6.86 4.33
C ALA A 35 7.51 8.17 3.79
N ARG A 36 8.13 8.07 2.61
CA ARG A 36 8.77 9.13 1.82
C ARG A 36 8.87 8.68 0.36
N ASN A 37 9.18 9.59 -0.57
CA ASN A 37 9.12 9.30 -2.00
C ASN A 37 10.35 9.75 -2.81
N ASP A 38 11.41 10.17 -2.13
CA ASP A 38 12.60 10.81 -2.71
C ASP A 38 13.81 9.87 -2.79
N LEU A 39 13.64 8.57 -2.52
CA LEU A 39 14.72 7.59 -2.59
C LEU A 39 14.99 7.12 -4.02
N THR A 40 16.26 6.95 -4.36
CA THR A 40 16.70 6.37 -5.63
C THR A 40 16.62 4.84 -5.60
N PHE A 41 16.74 4.22 -6.78
CA PHE A 41 16.81 2.76 -6.92
C PHE A 41 17.91 2.14 -6.06
N ASP A 42 19.13 2.69 -6.11
CA ASP A 42 20.27 2.13 -5.38
C ASP A 42 20.08 2.23 -3.87
N GLN A 43 19.56 3.37 -3.38
CA GLN A 43 19.22 3.55 -1.96
C GLN A 43 18.16 2.53 -1.49
N ILE A 44 17.10 2.33 -2.29
CA ILE A 44 16.06 1.34 -1.96
C ILE A 44 16.66 -0.07 -1.92
N ILE A 45 17.51 -0.43 -2.88
CA ILE A 45 18.16 -1.75 -2.91
C ILE A 45 19.09 -1.96 -1.70
N GLU A 46 19.86 -0.96 -1.31
CA GLU A 46 20.73 -1.04 -0.12
C GLU A 46 19.91 -1.23 1.15
N LEU A 47 18.84 -0.45 1.33
CA LEU A 47 17.92 -0.59 2.46
C LEU A 47 17.22 -1.95 2.46
N ALA A 48 16.73 -2.40 1.30
CA ALA A 48 16.07 -3.68 1.15
C ALA A 48 17.00 -4.85 1.51
N LYS A 49 18.27 -4.80 1.10
CA LYS A 49 19.29 -5.79 1.49
C LYS A 49 19.57 -5.75 2.98
N LYS A 50 19.72 -4.55 3.56
CA LYS A 50 20.00 -4.35 5.00
C LYS A 50 18.97 -5.04 5.88
N VAL A 51 17.69 -5.04 5.46
CA VAL A 51 16.58 -5.64 6.23
C VAL A 51 16.08 -6.96 5.65
N ASN A 52 16.80 -7.55 4.69
CA ASN A 52 16.42 -8.79 4.01
C ASN A 52 14.99 -8.77 3.43
N ALA A 53 14.56 -7.62 2.91
CA ALA A 53 13.22 -7.44 2.36
C ALA A 53 12.96 -8.36 1.15
N LYS A 54 11.71 -8.78 1.04
CA LYS A 54 11.11 -9.46 -0.12
C LYS A 54 10.04 -8.59 -0.79
N ALA A 55 9.52 -7.59 -0.09
CA ALA A 55 8.60 -6.60 -0.61
C ALA A 55 9.05 -5.17 -0.27
N ILE A 56 8.67 -4.21 -1.11
CA ILE A 56 8.87 -2.78 -0.92
C ILE A 56 7.49 -2.12 -0.92
N TYR A 57 7.14 -1.43 0.16
CA TYR A 57 5.86 -0.78 0.35
C TYR A 57 6.03 0.74 0.23
N PHE A 58 5.51 1.31 -0.85
CA PHE A 58 5.51 2.75 -1.09
C PHE A 58 4.22 3.37 -0.57
N GLY A 59 4.33 4.43 0.23
CA GLY A 59 3.16 5.16 0.72
C GLY A 59 2.78 4.87 2.16
N ALA A 60 3.65 4.22 2.93
CA ALA A 60 3.41 3.97 4.34
C ALA A 60 3.03 5.27 5.05
N ASN A 61 2.08 5.21 5.98
CA ASN A 61 1.51 6.37 6.65
C ASN A 61 0.83 7.38 5.68
N ARG A 62 0.27 6.90 4.56
CA ARG A 62 -0.47 7.67 3.55
C ARG A 62 0.38 8.73 2.84
N THR A 63 1.64 8.44 2.58
CA THR A 63 2.58 9.42 2.01
C THR A 63 2.77 9.30 0.49
N PHE A 64 2.13 8.34 -0.20
CA PHE A 64 2.44 8.09 -1.60
C PHE A 64 2.11 9.30 -2.48
N MET A 65 3.07 9.66 -3.34
CA MET A 65 2.91 10.73 -4.31
C MET A 65 2.94 10.17 -5.73
N HIS A 66 1.77 10.03 -6.34
CA HIS A 66 1.64 9.47 -7.68
C HIS A 66 2.26 10.36 -8.76
N ASN A 67 2.48 11.65 -8.52
CA ASN A 67 2.96 12.61 -9.52
C ASN A 67 4.49 12.63 -9.71
N ILE A 68 5.24 11.82 -8.95
CA ILE A 68 6.71 11.79 -9.04
C ILE A 68 7.17 11.14 -10.34
N ALA A 69 8.02 11.85 -11.06
CA ALA A 69 8.55 11.40 -12.34
C ALA A 69 9.35 10.09 -12.16
N ASN A 70 9.25 9.23 -13.15
CA ASN A 70 9.99 7.97 -13.23
C ASN A 70 9.65 6.89 -12.19
N THR A 71 8.63 7.08 -11.35
CA THR A 71 8.23 6.08 -10.35
C THR A 71 7.83 4.73 -10.97
N GLN A 72 7.14 4.73 -12.12
CA GLN A 72 6.80 3.47 -12.82
C GLN A 72 8.06 2.68 -13.22
N GLN A 73 9.07 3.36 -13.79
CA GLN A 73 10.33 2.71 -14.17
C GLN A 73 11.12 2.22 -12.96
N LEU A 74 11.08 2.96 -11.84
CA LEU A 74 11.67 2.53 -10.57
C LEU A 74 11.02 1.23 -10.08
N LEU A 75 9.69 1.19 -10.00
CA LEU A 75 8.93 0.01 -9.58
C LEU A 75 9.21 -1.19 -10.50
N LYS A 76 9.22 -0.98 -11.82
CA LYS A 76 9.55 -2.03 -12.79
C LYS A 76 10.93 -2.63 -12.52
N LYS A 77 11.96 -1.81 -12.32
CA LYS A 77 13.32 -2.28 -12.00
C LYS A 77 13.37 -3.07 -10.69
N LEU A 78 12.60 -2.68 -9.67
CA LEU A 78 12.52 -3.40 -8.40
C LEU A 78 11.82 -4.76 -8.57
N MET A 79 10.72 -4.81 -9.33
CA MET A 79 10.04 -6.07 -9.65
C MET A 79 10.91 -7.02 -10.47
N ASP A 80 11.68 -6.51 -11.43
CA ASP A 80 12.64 -7.29 -12.21
C ASP A 80 13.79 -7.85 -11.34
N LYS A 81 14.09 -7.21 -10.20
CA LYS A 81 14.99 -7.74 -9.16
C LYS A 81 14.32 -8.74 -8.22
N GLY A 82 13.03 -8.98 -8.40
CA GLY A 82 12.26 -10.00 -7.71
C GLY A 82 11.44 -9.54 -6.52
N TYR A 83 11.43 -8.23 -6.21
CA TYR A 83 10.65 -7.68 -5.10
C TYR A 83 9.16 -7.55 -5.45
N TRP A 84 8.30 -7.85 -4.49
CA TRP A 84 6.92 -7.35 -4.51
C TRP A 84 6.92 -5.84 -4.30
N CYS A 85 6.10 -5.11 -5.04
CA CYS A 85 6.06 -3.65 -4.98
C CYS A 85 4.63 -3.17 -4.78
N THR A 86 4.36 -2.61 -3.60
CA THR A 86 3.07 -2.01 -3.24
C THR A 86 3.09 -0.50 -3.43
N ILE A 87 2.06 0.07 -4.05
CA ILE A 87 1.76 1.51 -3.93
C ILE A 87 0.47 1.67 -3.14
N ASP A 88 0.51 2.37 -2.01
CA ASP A 88 -0.65 2.65 -1.16
C ASP A 88 -1.14 4.07 -1.38
N TYR A 89 -2.33 4.20 -1.97
CA TYR A 89 -2.90 5.48 -2.36
C TYR A 89 -4.41 5.52 -2.09
N GLN A 90 -4.94 6.72 -1.92
CA GLN A 90 -6.37 6.90 -1.64
C GLN A 90 -7.21 6.85 -2.93
N TYR A 91 -8.45 6.36 -2.83
CA TYR A 91 -9.36 6.28 -3.97
C TYR A 91 -9.59 7.62 -4.68
N SER A 92 -9.49 8.75 -3.98
CA SER A 92 -9.66 10.10 -4.55
C SER A 92 -8.71 10.42 -5.71
N VAL A 93 -7.60 9.69 -5.86
CA VAL A 93 -6.64 9.83 -6.97
C VAL A 93 -6.53 8.57 -7.82
N HIS A 94 -7.52 7.67 -7.74
CA HIS A 94 -7.46 6.35 -8.37
C HIS A 94 -7.35 6.43 -9.89
N ALA A 95 -8.07 7.35 -10.54
CA ALA A 95 -8.04 7.49 -11.98
C ALA A 95 -6.65 7.90 -12.49
N GLU A 96 -6.02 8.88 -11.84
CA GLU A 96 -4.68 9.36 -12.19
C GLU A 96 -3.61 8.31 -11.92
N VAL A 97 -3.72 7.59 -10.80
CA VAL A 97 -2.84 6.46 -10.48
C VAL A 97 -3.00 5.35 -11.52
N LYS A 98 -4.23 4.96 -11.86
CA LYS A 98 -4.52 3.92 -12.83
C LYS A 98 -3.93 4.23 -14.21
N GLU A 99 -4.12 5.45 -14.68
CA GLU A 99 -3.57 5.89 -15.96
C GLU A 99 -2.04 5.93 -15.94
N ARG A 100 -1.44 6.46 -14.87
CA ARG A 100 0.01 6.62 -14.79
C ARG A 100 0.77 5.31 -14.67
N PHE A 101 0.18 4.32 -13.99
CA PHE A 101 0.79 3.01 -13.76
C PHE A 101 0.21 1.92 -14.69
N LYS A 102 -0.46 2.30 -15.78
CA LYS A 102 -1.20 1.38 -16.67
C LYS A 102 -0.32 0.27 -17.26
N ASP A 103 0.94 0.57 -17.56
CA ASP A 103 1.85 -0.38 -18.23
C ASP A 103 2.30 -1.50 -17.30
N ILE A 104 2.25 -1.28 -15.98
CA ILE A 104 2.62 -2.29 -14.98
C ILE A 104 1.43 -2.80 -14.17
N TRP A 105 0.21 -2.33 -14.46
CA TRP A 105 -0.94 -2.51 -13.57
C TRP A 105 -1.26 -3.98 -13.26
N ASN A 106 -1.05 -4.85 -14.23
CA ASN A 106 -1.36 -6.28 -14.14
C ASN A 106 -0.08 -7.14 -14.03
N GLU A 107 1.08 -6.53 -13.76
CA GLU A 107 2.31 -7.28 -13.48
C GLU A 107 2.15 -8.05 -12.16
N GLU A 108 2.58 -9.31 -12.13
CA GLU A 108 2.35 -10.25 -11.01
C GLU A 108 2.78 -9.68 -9.65
N LYS A 109 3.92 -8.98 -9.63
CA LYS A 109 4.54 -8.44 -8.40
C LYS A 109 4.14 -7.01 -8.07
N PHE A 110 3.24 -6.42 -8.85
CA PHE A 110 2.75 -5.06 -8.61
C PHE A 110 1.44 -5.10 -7.83
N ILE A 111 1.39 -4.38 -6.71
CA ILE A 111 0.22 -4.32 -5.82
C ILE A 111 -0.27 -2.87 -5.78
N PRO A 112 -1.28 -2.48 -6.59
CA PRO A 112 -1.96 -1.20 -6.44
C PRO A 112 -2.93 -1.28 -5.26
N PHE A 113 -2.51 -0.81 -4.09
CA PHE A 113 -3.31 -0.85 -2.87
C PHE A 113 -4.15 0.43 -2.75
N CYS A 114 -5.39 0.36 -3.25
CA CYS A 114 -6.33 1.48 -3.28
C CYS A 114 -7.14 1.58 -1.98
N SER A 115 -6.76 2.51 -1.11
CA SER A 115 -7.38 2.75 0.18
C SER A 115 -8.66 3.60 0.07
N ILE A 116 -9.76 3.13 0.65
CA ILE A 116 -10.98 3.91 0.90
C ILE A 116 -11.01 4.24 2.39
N ILE A 117 -11.04 5.52 2.74
CA ILE A 117 -11.02 5.96 4.13
C ILE A 117 -12.45 6.12 4.62
N PHE A 118 -12.81 5.33 5.63
CA PHE A 118 -14.12 5.37 6.28
C PHE A 118 -13.93 5.52 7.79
N GLU A 119 -14.43 6.61 8.37
CA GLU A 119 -14.38 6.85 9.81
C GLU A 119 -15.53 6.10 10.51
N ASN A 120 -15.28 5.49 11.66
CA ASN A 120 -16.29 4.82 12.51
C ASN A 120 -17.19 3.81 11.78
N SER A 121 -16.61 3.04 10.83
CA SER A 121 -17.36 2.08 9.99
C SER A 121 -18.08 0.96 10.75
N GLU A 122 -17.83 0.79 12.06
CA GLU A 122 -18.56 -0.15 12.93
C GLU A 122 -20.03 0.26 13.14
N ASP A 123 -20.36 1.55 13.00
CA ASP A 123 -21.72 2.05 13.18
C ASP A 123 -22.60 1.86 11.92
N ASP A 124 -21.98 1.55 10.77
CA ASP A 124 -22.62 1.46 9.46
C ASP A 124 -23.33 0.11 9.21
N LYS A 125 -24.41 -0.14 9.96
CA LYS A 125 -25.15 -1.42 9.93
C LYS A 125 -25.96 -1.67 8.65
N ARG A 126 -26.17 -0.64 7.83
CA ARG A 126 -27.02 -0.72 6.61
C ARG A 126 -26.32 -0.17 5.35
N LEU A 127 -25.07 0.23 5.47
CA LEU A 127 -24.32 0.80 4.36
C LEU A 127 -23.98 -0.29 3.34
N CYS A 128 -24.14 0.05 2.06
CA CYS A 128 -23.70 -0.78 0.94
C CYS A 128 -22.79 0.05 0.03
N PHE A 129 -21.76 -0.59 -0.52
CA PHE A 129 -20.88 -0.02 -1.53
C PHE A 129 -21.16 -0.63 -2.89
N LYS A 130 -20.84 0.12 -3.94
CA LYS A 130 -20.90 -0.37 -5.31
C LYS A 130 -19.64 -0.06 -6.09
N ILE A 131 -19.26 -0.99 -6.96
CA ILE A 131 -18.38 -0.72 -8.11
C ILE A 131 -19.31 -0.51 -9.29
N ASP A 132 -19.38 0.74 -9.74
CA ASP A 132 -20.25 1.19 -10.83
C ASP A 132 -19.45 1.39 -12.11
N ASP A 133 -20.16 1.51 -13.23
CA ASP A 133 -19.59 1.98 -14.49
C ASP A 133 -19.45 3.50 -14.47
N VAL A 134 -18.53 4.04 -15.27
CA VAL A 134 -18.33 5.49 -15.40
C VAL A 134 -19.48 6.17 -16.13
N ASP A 135 -20.21 5.41 -16.95
CA ASP A 135 -21.45 5.81 -17.61
C ASP A 135 -22.27 4.54 -17.93
N PHE A 136 -23.53 4.69 -18.34
CA PHE A 136 -24.43 3.57 -18.59
C PHE A 136 -23.88 2.61 -19.66
N ASN A 137 -23.52 1.39 -19.25
CA ASN A 137 -23.00 0.32 -20.12
C ASN A 137 -21.79 0.77 -20.96
N HIS A 138 -20.82 1.43 -20.31
CA HIS A 138 -19.65 2.00 -20.97
C HIS A 138 -18.43 1.09 -20.90
N SER A 139 -18.02 0.65 -19.70
CA SER A 139 -16.77 -0.07 -19.48
C SER A 139 -16.92 -1.37 -18.67
N ASN A 140 -17.96 -1.48 -17.87
CA ASN A 140 -18.20 -2.63 -17.00
C ASN A 140 -19.36 -3.48 -17.51
N LYS A 141 -19.38 -4.78 -17.15
CA LYS A 141 -20.47 -5.71 -17.51
C LYS A 141 -21.75 -5.51 -16.68
N GLY A 142 -21.75 -4.52 -15.80
CA GLY A 142 -22.79 -4.28 -14.79
C GLY A 142 -22.19 -3.67 -13.53
N VAL A 143 -22.97 -3.66 -12.45
CA VAL A 143 -22.58 -3.12 -11.15
C VAL A 143 -22.36 -4.24 -10.14
N TRP A 144 -21.33 -4.11 -9.32
CA TRP A 144 -21.10 -5.01 -8.17
C TRP A 144 -21.52 -4.29 -6.90
N VAL A 145 -22.31 -4.93 -6.05
CA VAL A 145 -22.78 -4.35 -4.78
C VAL A 145 -22.43 -5.27 -3.64
N MET A 146 -22.03 -4.70 -2.51
CA MET A 146 -21.75 -5.44 -1.28
C MET A 146 -22.11 -4.62 -0.06
N SER A 147 -22.67 -5.26 0.97
CA SER A 147 -22.91 -4.60 2.25
C SER A 147 -21.61 -4.41 3.03
N MET A 148 -21.54 -3.40 3.90
CA MET A 148 -20.41 -3.23 4.84
C MET A 148 -20.20 -4.48 5.70
N GLN A 149 -21.29 -5.13 6.10
CA GLN A 149 -21.24 -6.36 6.89
C GLN A 149 -20.59 -7.51 6.11
N ASP A 150 -20.99 -7.73 4.86
CA ASP A 150 -20.42 -8.77 4.02
C ASP A 150 -18.93 -8.50 3.71
N PHE A 151 -18.58 -7.24 3.45
CA PHE A 151 -17.18 -6.83 3.27
C PHE A 151 -16.35 -7.20 4.50
N LYS A 152 -16.76 -6.81 5.71
CA LYS A 152 -16.02 -7.11 6.94
C LYS A 152 -15.93 -8.60 7.25
N ASN A 153 -16.97 -9.37 6.91
CA ASN A 153 -17.00 -10.82 7.11
C ASN A 153 -16.03 -11.57 6.19
N GLN A 154 -15.74 -11.03 5.00
CA GLN A 154 -14.89 -11.67 3.99
C GLN A 154 -13.49 -11.07 3.92
N ALA A 155 -13.31 -9.83 4.35
CA ALA A 155 -12.04 -9.13 4.30
C ALA A 155 -11.04 -9.71 5.31
N GLY A 156 -9.76 -9.71 4.94
CA GLY A 156 -8.68 -9.91 5.89
C GLY A 156 -8.61 -8.73 6.86
N HIS A 157 -8.92 -8.98 8.14
CA HIS A 157 -8.94 -7.95 9.17
C HIS A 157 -7.62 -7.94 9.95
N THR A 158 -6.89 -6.84 9.86
CA THR A 158 -5.66 -6.59 10.62
C THR A 158 -5.98 -5.70 11.81
N LYS A 159 -5.71 -6.18 13.02
CA LYS A 159 -5.96 -5.46 14.27
C LYS A 159 -4.81 -4.51 14.58
N TRP A 160 -5.11 -3.44 15.32
CA TRP A 160 -4.10 -2.46 15.76
C TRP A 160 -2.95 -3.06 16.56
N GLU A 161 -3.22 -4.10 17.37
CA GLU A 161 -2.20 -4.81 18.15
C GLU A 161 -1.13 -5.50 17.29
N GLU A 162 -1.43 -5.80 16.03
CA GLU A 162 -0.52 -6.46 15.10
C GLU A 162 0.56 -5.50 14.56
N TYR A 163 0.30 -4.18 14.51
CA TYR A 163 1.20 -3.14 13.98
C TYR A 163 2.45 -2.86 14.85
N LYS A 164 2.70 -3.64 15.91
CA LYS A 164 3.72 -3.33 16.94
C LYS A 164 5.11 -3.90 16.68
N GLN A 165 5.30 -4.64 15.58
CA GLN A 165 6.54 -5.38 15.33
C GLN A 165 7.52 -4.68 14.38
N ASP A 166 7.24 -3.45 13.98
CA ASP A 166 8.09 -2.73 13.04
C ASP A 166 9.37 -2.16 13.69
N GLU A 167 10.43 -2.13 12.90
CA GLU A 167 11.77 -1.68 13.25
C GLU A 167 12.16 -0.45 12.41
N PRO A 168 12.28 0.74 13.02
CA PRO A 168 12.80 1.93 12.35
C PRO A 168 14.21 1.71 11.83
N ILE A 169 14.52 2.23 10.65
CA ILE A 169 15.88 2.17 10.10
C ILE A 169 16.54 3.54 10.35
N GLU A 170 17.65 3.56 11.08
CA GLU A 170 18.45 4.78 11.24
C GLU A 170 18.98 5.24 9.88
N GLU A 171 18.67 6.48 9.52
CA GLU A 171 19.28 7.19 8.40
C GLU A 171 20.67 7.66 8.86
N LYS A 172 21.74 7.14 8.23
CA LYS A 172 23.02 7.86 8.29
C LYS A 172 22.84 9.09 7.40
N ILE A 173 22.69 10.25 8.04
CA ILE A 173 22.69 11.57 7.39
C ILE A 173 24.01 11.75 6.65
#